data_AF-A0A321LMN0-F1
#
_entry.id   AF-A0A321LMN0-F1
#
_cell.length_a   1.000
_cell.length_b   1.000
_cell.length_c   1.000
_cell.angle_alpha   90.00
_cell.angle_beta   90.00
_cell.angle_gamma   90.00
#
_symmetry.space_group_name_H-M   'P 1'
#
loop_
_entity.id
_entity.type
_entity.pdbx_description
1 polymer ?
#
loop_
_entity_poly.entity_id
_entity_poly.type
_entity_poly.pdbx_seq_one_letter_code
_entity_poly.pdbx_strand_id
1 'polypeptide(L)'
;MTMNESEKKYELIGKDALLWLEKAQGLKYCALILKDQLLASIDIPPNQRRVETNALFDSTLLLLGLAFENLIKGVYIAQNSNLVDKKRLNRSLWQADNGHAIAEFAKSLIPLGPDEEDLLQRLQESIVWASRFPIPTKSSRYHNSIWPVNKRRLSTRDFEIAESLFQNLERILIKARNANSST
;
A
#
# COMPACT_ATOMS: atom_id res chain seq x y z
N MET A 1 -0.49 32.99 1.67
CA MET A 1 0.37 31.94 2.25
C MET A 1 1.78 32.15 1.73
N THR A 2 2.73 32.43 2.62
CA THR A 2 4.15 32.57 2.27
C THR A 2 4.82 31.19 2.10
N MET A 3 5.99 31.13 1.47
CA MET A 3 6.75 29.88 1.32
C MET A 3 7.05 29.23 2.68
N ASN A 4 7.45 30.03 3.68
CA ASN A 4 7.71 29.56 5.04
C ASN A 4 6.44 29.00 5.71
N GLU A 5 5.26 29.60 5.49
CA GLU A 5 3.98 29.07 5.98
C GLU A 5 3.64 27.73 5.33
N SER A 6 3.84 27.60 4.01
CA SER A 6 3.60 26.33 3.30
C SER A 6 4.55 25.21 3.74
N GLU A 7 5.82 25.51 4.00
CA GLU A 7 6.80 24.53 4.48
C GLU A 7 6.49 24.04 5.90
N LYS A 8 6.10 24.94 6.80
CA LYS A 8 5.63 24.58 8.15
C LYS A 8 4.39 23.70 8.10
N LYS A 9 3.43 24.03 7.23
CA LYS A 9 2.22 23.23 7.04
C LYS A 9 2.54 21.85 6.44
N TYR A 10 3.47 21.79 5.48
CA TYR A 10 3.96 20.54 4.91
C TYR A 10 4.58 19.64 5.99
N GLU A 11 5.47 20.19 6.83
CA GLU A 11 6.10 19.44 7.93
C GLU A 11 5.05 18.91 8.92
N LEU A 12 4.11 19.76 9.32
CA LEU A 12 3.06 19.39 10.29
C LEU A 12 2.16 18.28 9.75
N ILE A 13 1.70 18.41 8.48
CA ILE A 13 0.89 17.37 7.82
C ILE A 13 1.69 16.09 7.66
N GLY A 14 2.95 16.19 7.23
CA GLY A 14 3.79 15.01 6.99
C GLY A 14 4.07 14.22 8.27
N LYS A 15 4.21 14.90 9.42
CA LYS A 15 4.41 14.26 10.74
C LYS A 15 3.14 13.69 11.36
N ASP A 16 1.96 14.05 10.86
CA ASP A 16 0.71 13.57 11.42
C ASP A 16 0.36 12.17 10.91
N ALA A 17 0.77 11.16 11.67
CA ALA A 17 0.50 9.75 11.36
C ALA A 17 -1.00 9.43 11.16
N LEU A 18 -1.92 10.20 11.75
CA LEU A 18 -3.34 9.97 11.50
C LEU A 18 -3.77 10.34 10.08
N LEU A 19 -3.21 11.41 9.51
CA LEU A 19 -3.53 11.78 8.13
C LEU A 19 -3.10 10.69 7.14
N TRP A 20 -2.00 9.99 7.44
CA TRP A 20 -1.57 8.81 6.68
C TRP A 20 -2.55 7.64 6.84
N LEU A 21 -3.02 7.38 8.06
CA LEU A 21 -4.05 6.36 8.33
C LEU A 21 -5.36 6.68 7.59
N GLU A 22 -5.84 7.93 7.65
CA GLU A 22 -7.06 8.36 6.96
C GLU A 22 -6.96 8.14 5.43
N LYS A 23 -5.78 8.43 4.84
CA LYS A 23 -5.56 8.13 3.42
C LYS A 23 -5.51 6.64 3.14
N ALA A 24 -4.87 5.85 4.00
CA ALA A 24 -4.88 4.40 3.87
C ALA A 24 -6.31 3.83 3.93
N GLN A 25 -7.11 4.27 4.90
CA GLN A 25 -8.50 3.83 5.07
C GLN A 25 -9.37 4.22 3.87
N GLY A 26 -9.24 5.44 3.35
CA GLY A 26 -9.98 5.88 2.16
C GLY A 26 -9.64 5.07 0.91
N LEU A 27 -8.35 4.75 0.70
CA LEU A 27 -7.91 3.91 -0.41
C LEU A 27 -8.41 2.47 -0.27
N LYS A 28 -8.32 1.89 0.93
CA LYS A 28 -8.85 0.56 1.25
C LYS A 28 -10.35 0.50 1.01
N TYR A 29 -11.10 1.51 1.46
CA TYR A 29 -12.55 1.59 1.26
C TYR A 29 -12.91 1.54 -0.23
N CYS A 30 -12.25 2.35 -1.06
CA CYS A 30 -12.45 2.31 -2.51
C CYS A 30 -12.07 0.95 -3.12
N ALA A 31 -10.97 0.34 -2.67
CA ALA A 31 -10.57 -0.99 -3.13
C ALA A 31 -11.62 -2.07 -2.81
N LEU A 32 -12.28 -1.98 -1.64
CA LEU A 32 -13.34 -2.92 -1.25
C LEU A 32 -14.61 -2.78 -2.09
N ILE A 33 -14.98 -1.55 -2.48
CA ILE A 33 -16.09 -1.35 -3.43
C ILE A 33 -15.79 -2.04 -4.77
N LEU A 34 -14.57 -1.87 -5.28
CA LEU A 34 -14.16 -2.49 -6.54
C LEU A 34 -14.04 -4.02 -6.43
N LYS A 35 -13.60 -4.54 -5.28
CA LYS A 35 -13.64 -5.96 -4.96
C LYS A 35 -15.07 -6.50 -5.10
N ASP A 36 -16.05 -5.85 -4.50
CA ASP A 36 -17.43 -6.36 -4.51
C ASP A 36 -17.98 -6.40 -5.94
N GLN A 37 -17.66 -5.38 -6.76
CA GLN A 37 -17.97 -5.39 -8.19
C GLN A 37 -17.24 -6.50 -8.95
N LEU A 38 -15.95 -6.72 -8.65
CA LEU A 38 -15.15 -7.79 -9.26
C LEU A 38 -15.74 -9.16 -8.95
N LEU A 39 -16.14 -9.41 -7.69
CA LEU A 39 -16.77 -10.66 -7.26
C LEU A 39 -18.15 -10.84 -7.89
N ALA A 40 -18.96 -9.77 -7.98
CA ALA A 40 -20.26 -9.82 -8.66
C ALA A 40 -20.15 -10.14 -10.15
N SER A 41 -19.01 -9.83 -10.79
CA SER A 41 -18.81 -10.13 -12.20
C SER A 41 -18.56 -11.62 -12.48
N ILE A 42 -18.30 -12.46 -11.46
CA ILE A 42 -17.83 -13.86 -11.61
C ILE A 42 -18.75 -14.71 -12.51
N ASP A 43 -20.06 -14.48 -12.48
CA ASP A 43 -21.03 -15.27 -13.25
C ASP A 43 -21.13 -14.88 -14.73
N ILE A 44 -20.49 -13.78 -15.14
CA ILE A 44 -20.53 -13.31 -16.53
C ILE A 44 -19.47 -14.06 -17.36
N PRO A 45 -19.77 -14.48 -18.60
CA PRO A 45 -18.79 -15.11 -19.49
C PRO A 45 -17.51 -14.26 -19.69
N PRO A 46 -16.30 -14.83 -19.59
CA PRO A 46 -15.04 -14.05 -19.63
C PRO A 46 -14.85 -13.18 -20.88
N ASN A 47 -15.34 -13.63 -22.04
CA ASN A 47 -15.25 -12.90 -23.30
C ASN A 47 -16.10 -11.61 -23.33
N GLN A 48 -17.13 -11.51 -22.48
CA GLN A 48 -18.04 -10.37 -22.43
C GLN A 48 -17.59 -9.30 -21.43
N ARG A 49 -16.71 -9.65 -20.48
CA ARG A 49 -16.27 -8.75 -19.39
C ARG A 49 -14.77 -8.55 -19.28
N ARG A 50 -13.97 -8.98 -20.27
CA ARG A 50 -12.50 -8.96 -20.16
C ARG A 50 -11.94 -7.58 -19.76
N VAL A 51 -12.40 -6.52 -20.42
CA VAL A 51 -11.93 -5.15 -20.16
C VAL A 51 -12.32 -4.71 -18.75
N GLU A 52 -13.58 -4.91 -18.38
CA GLU A 52 -14.12 -4.55 -17.06
C GLU A 52 -13.44 -5.34 -15.93
N THR A 53 -13.28 -6.66 -16.09
CA THR A 53 -12.61 -7.53 -15.12
C THR A 53 -11.18 -7.09 -14.89
N ASN A 54 -10.43 -6.81 -15.97
CA ASN A 54 -9.07 -6.31 -15.86
C ASN A 54 -9.02 -4.95 -15.17
N ALA A 55 -9.93 -4.03 -15.54
CA ALA A 55 -9.99 -2.70 -14.93
C ALA A 55 -10.30 -2.79 -13.42
N LEU A 56 -11.27 -3.62 -13.02
CA LEU A 56 -11.62 -3.84 -11.62
C LEU A 56 -10.48 -4.51 -10.86
N PHE A 57 -9.88 -5.57 -11.42
CA PHE A 57 -8.76 -6.29 -10.83
C PHE A 57 -7.53 -5.39 -10.63
N ASP A 58 -7.10 -4.71 -11.68
CA ASP A 58 -5.91 -3.86 -11.64
C ASP A 58 -6.13 -2.67 -10.69
N SER A 59 -7.30 -2.03 -10.74
CA SER A 59 -7.65 -0.92 -9.84
C SER A 59 -7.76 -1.36 -8.38
N THR A 60 -8.33 -2.54 -8.12
CA THR A 60 -8.43 -3.08 -6.75
C THR A 60 -7.05 -3.30 -6.15
N LEU A 61 -6.15 -3.99 -6.87
CA LEU A 61 -4.80 -4.25 -6.40
C LEU A 61 -3.99 -2.96 -6.22
N LEU A 62 -4.10 -2.02 -7.16
CA LEU A 62 -3.40 -0.74 -7.07
C LEU A 62 -3.84 0.05 -5.83
N LEU A 63 -5.15 0.20 -5.62
CA LEU A 63 -5.68 0.95 -4.48
C LEU A 63 -5.34 0.27 -3.16
N LEU A 64 -5.45 -1.06 -3.09
CA LEU A 64 -5.08 -1.81 -1.90
C LEU A 64 -3.58 -1.70 -1.59
N GLY A 65 -2.72 -1.76 -2.61
CA GLY A 65 -1.29 -1.56 -2.45
C GLY A 65 -0.95 -0.14 -1.96
N LEU A 66 -1.56 0.89 -2.55
CA LEU A 66 -1.39 2.27 -2.09
C LEU A 66 -1.92 2.47 -0.67
N ALA A 67 -2.99 1.77 -0.27
CA ALA A 67 -3.49 1.79 1.09
C ALA A 67 -2.44 1.26 2.09
N PHE A 68 -1.85 0.09 1.81
CA PHE A 68 -0.77 -0.46 2.62
C PHE A 68 0.47 0.44 2.64
N GLU A 69 0.86 1.01 1.51
CA GLU A 69 1.99 1.94 1.45
C GLU A 69 1.78 3.13 2.38
N ASN A 70 0.59 3.74 2.37
CA ASN A 70 0.26 4.86 3.26
C ASN A 70 0.24 4.44 4.73
N LEU A 71 -0.36 3.28 5.05
CA LEU A 71 -0.46 2.80 6.42
C LEU A 71 0.93 2.49 7.00
N ILE A 72 1.77 1.78 6.25
CA ILE A 72 3.14 1.43 6.67
C ILE A 72 3.95 2.70 6.89
N LYS A 73 3.87 3.69 5.98
CA LYS A 73 4.49 5.02 6.16
C LYS A 73 3.99 5.70 7.44
N GLY A 74 2.68 5.67 7.69
CA GLY A 74 2.06 6.19 8.90
C GLY A 74 2.59 5.54 10.18
N VAL A 75 2.77 4.21 10.18
CA VAL A 75 3.36 3.48 11.33
C VAL A 75 4.80 3.96 11.59
N TYR A 76 5.63 4.08 10.56
CA TYR A 76 7.00 4.59 10.72
C TYR A 76 7.04 5.99 11.29
N ILE A 77 6.19 6.88 10.79
CA ILE A 77 6.10 8.27 11.24
C ILE A 77 5.62 8.32 12.69
N ALA A 78 4.65 7.47 13.07
CA ALA A 78 4.19 7.33 14.44
C ALA A 78 5.31 6.81 15.37
N GLN A 79 6.22 5.97 14.90
CA GLN A 79 7.35 5.47 15.71
C GLN A 79 8.56 6.42 15.70
N ASN A 80 8.70 7.25 14.67
CA ASN A 80 9.88 8.08 14.43
C ASN A 80 9.44 9.45 13.87
N SER A 81 9.02 10.37 14.73
CA SER A 81 8.52 11.69 14.34
C SER A 81 9.57 12.59 13.66
N ASN A 82 10.85 12.26 13.76
CA ASN A 82 11.97 12.97 13.14
C ASN A 82 12.19 12.63 11.64
N LEU A 83 11.38 11.74 11.07
CA LEU A 83 11.53 11.31 9.66
C LEU A 83 11.04 12.34 8.63
N VAL A 84 10.31 13.35 9.06
CA VAL A 84 9.81 14.42 8.20
C VAL A 84 10.49 15.71 8.64
N ASP A 85 11.13 16.42 7.71
CA ASP A 85 11.66 17.77 7.94
C ASP A 85 10.88 18.81 7.13
N LYS A 86 11.20 20.09 7.33
CA LYS A 86 10.57 21.24 6.64
C LYS A 86 10.57 21.17 5.12
N LYS A 87 11.50 20.41 4.53
CA LYS A 87 11.76 20.38 3.09
C LYS A 87 11.39 19.06 2.45
N ARG A 88 11.37 17.96 3.21
CA ARG A 88 11.12 16.61 2.68
C ARG A 88 10.75 15.59 3.75
N LEU A 89 9.94 14.62 3.35
CA LEU A 89 9.97 13.29 3.96
C LEU A 89 11.34 12.67 3.68
N ASN A 90 12.04 12.19 4.71
CA ASN A 90 13.33 11.56 4.54
C ASN A 90 13.18 10.26 3.73
N ARG A 91 13.45 10.37 2.43
CA ARG A 91 13.37 9.26 1.47
C ARG A 91 14.50 8.25 1.65
N SER A 92 15.52 8.50 2.48
CA SER A 92 16.62 7.55 2.69
C SER A 92 16.13 6.19 3.18
N LEU A 93 15.05 6.18 3.97
CA LEU A 93 14.40 4.95 4.39
C LEU A 93 13.66 4.25 3.23
N TRP A 94 13.21 5.00 2.23
CA TRP A 94 12.34 4.53 1.16
C TRP A 94 13.09 4.33 -0.18
N GLN A 95 14.42 4.23 -0.18
CA GLN A 95 15.16 4.17 -1.46
C GLN A 95 15.02 2.82 -2.18
N ALA A 96 14.66 1.76 -1.46
CA ALA A 96 14.42 0.46 -2.06
C ALA A 96 13.23 0.50 -3.03
N ASP A 97 13.41 -0.12 -4.20
CA ASP A 97 12.43 -0.22 -5.29
C ASP A 97 11.74 1.12 -5.65
N ASN A 98 12.52 2.22 -5.67
CA ASN A 98 12.04 3.58 -5.97
C ASN A 98 10.96 4.13 -5.02
N GLY A 99 10.89 3.68 -3.77
CA GLY A 99 9.88 4.17 -2.81
C GLY A 99 8.76 3.20 -2.49
N HIS A 100 8.78 2.01 -3.10
CA HIS A 100 7.66 1.08 -3.08
C HIS A 100 7.94 -0.24 -2.36
N ALA A 101 9.03 -0.37 -1.60
CA ALA A 101 9.41 -1.59 -0.89
C ALA A 101 8.54 -1.93 0.33
N ILE A 102 7.22 -1.90 0.18
CA ILE A 102 6.24 -2.05 1.27
C ILE A 102 6.39 -3.37 2.03
N ALA A 103 6.77 -4.47 1.37
CA ALA A 103 6.99 -5.75 2.02
C ALA A 103 8.18 -5.70 2.98
N GLU A 104 9.32 -5.16 2.54
CA GLU A 104 10.53 -5.03 3.37
C GLU A 104 10.29 -4.10 4.56
N PHE A 105 9.57 -2.99 4.32
CA PHE A 105 9.21 -2.06 5.37
C PHE A 105 8.30 -2.68 6.42
N ALA A 106 7.23 -3.37 6.00
CA ALA A 106 6.35 -4.07 6.92
C ALA A 106 7.10 -5.11 7.78
N LYS A 107 8.03 -5.88 7.20
CA LYS A 107 8.85 -6.86 7.94
C LYS A 107 9.69 -6.26 9.06
N SER A 108 10.16 -5.03 8.88
CA SER A 108 10.95 -4.37 9.92
C SER A 108 10.08 -3.79 11.05
N LEU A 109 8.77 -3.62 10.80
CA LEU A 109 7.81 -3.15 11.78
C LEU A 109 7.18 -4.31 12.58
N ILE A 110 6.90 -5.42 11.90
CA ILE A 110 6.25 -6.60 12.46
C ILE A 110 6.77 -7.89 11.82
N PRO A 111 6.73 -9.02 12.56
CA PRO A 111 6.83 -10.34 11.95
C PRO A 111 5.66 -10.53 10.96
N LEU A 112 5.97 -10.97 9.75
CA LEU A 112 4.97 -11.32 8.74
C LEU A 112 4.88 -12.84 8.59
N GLY A 113 3.66 -13.35 8.43
CA GLY A 113 3.43 -14.69 7.95
C GLY A 113 3.77 -14.82 6.45
N PRO A 114 3.98 -16.05 5.93
CA PRO A 114 4.29 -16.27 4.52
C PRO A 114 3.23 -15.70 3.56
N ASP A 115 1.95 -15.82 3.92
CA ASP A 115 0.83 -15.33 3.11
C ASP A 115 0.75 -13.79 3.09
N GLU A 116 1.03 -13.14 4.23
CA GLU A 116 1.07 -11.68 4.35
C GLU A 116 2.22 -11.10 3.54
N GLU A 117 3.38 -11.76 3.60
CA GLU A 117 4.54 -11.38 2.79
C GLU A 117 4.25 -11.54 1.29
N ASP A 118 3.72 -12.69 0.86
CA ASP A 118 3.35 -12.92 -0.54
C ASP A 118 2.34 -11.87 -1.03
N LEU A 119 1.33 -11.56 -0.23
CA LEU A 119 0.36 -10.52 -0.53
C LEU A 119 1.04 -9.15 -0.72
N LEU A 120 1.85 -8.70 0.23
CA LEU A 120 2.53 -7.40 0.13
C LEU A 120 3.49 -7.33 -1.06
N GLN A 121 4.19 -8.42 -1.39
CA GLN A 121 5.04 -8.49 -2.58
C GLN A 121 4.24 -8.35 -3.88
N ARG A 122 3.04 -8.94 -3.95
CA ARG A 122 2.13 -8.80 -5.10
C ARG A 122 1.59 -7.38 -5.22
N LEU A 123 1.13 -6.80 -4.11
CA LEU A 123 0.65 -5.43 -4.06
C LEU A 123 1.74 -4.42 -4.43
N GLN A 124 2.97 -4.62 -3.96
CA GLN A 124 4.13 -3.84 -4.36
C GLN A 124 4.31 -3.86 -5.89
N GLU A 125 4.23 -5.03 -6.51
CA GLU A 125 4.41 -5.14 -7.96
C GLU A 125 3.30 -4.40 -8.74
N SER A 126 2.06 -4.45 -8.25
CA SER A 126 0.93 -3.68 -8.76
C SER A 126 1.16 -2.17 -8.70
N ILE A 127 1.65 -1.65 -7.57
CA ILE A 127 2.00 -0.23 -7.42
C ILE A 127 3.10 0.14 -8.40
N VAL A 128 4.12 -0.71 -8.55
CA VAL A 128 5.29 -0.37 -9.37
C VAL A 128 4.98 -0.40 -10.86
N TRP A 129 4.20 -1.36 -11.37
CA TRP A 129 3.82 -1.33 -12.78
C TRP A 129 2.61 -2.19 -13.14
N ALA A 130 2.39 -3.33 -12.46
CA ALA A 130 1.53 -4.40 -12.98
C ALA A 130 0.06 -4.00 -13.20
N SER A 131 -0.41 -2.98 -12.47
CA SER A 131 -1.77 -2.46 -12.59
C SER A 131 -1.88 -1.17 -13.43
N ARG A 132 -0.76 -0.68 -13.97
CA ARG A 132 -0.68 0.59 -14.73
C ARG A 132 -0.23 0.39 -16.17
N PHE A 133 0.62 -0.60 -16.39
CA PHE A 133 1.25 -0.86 -17.67
C PHE A 133 1.15 -2.35 -17.99
N PRO A 134 1.03 -2.71 -19.29
CA PRO A 134 1.00 -4.11 -19.69
C PRO A 134 2.34 -4.83 -19.45
N ILE A 135 3.45 -4.10 -19.44
CA ILE A 135 4.81 -4.60 -19.19
C ILE A 135 5.63 -3.59 -18.37
N PRO A 136 6.62 -4.05 -17.56
CA PRO A 136 7.57 -3.17 -16.91
C PRO A 136 8.63 -2.67 -17.90
N THR A 137 9.38 -1.65 -17.48
CA THR A 137 10.49 -1.10 -18.28
C THR A 137 11.67 -2.06 -18.46
N LYS A 138 11.79 -3.10 -17.62
CA LYS A 138 12.85 -4.11 -17.68
C LYS A 138 12.25 -5.51 -17.83
N SER A 139 12.66 -6.26 -18.85
CA SER A 139 12.19 -7.63 -19.12
C SER A 139 12.45 -8.59 -17.96
N SER A 140 13.57 -8.43 -17.25
CA SER A 140 13.88 -9.24 -16.06
C SER A 140 12.84 -9.08 -14.95
N ARG A 141 12.30 -7.87 -14.75
CA ARG A 141 11.22 -7.64 -13.80
C ARG A 141 9.94 -8.36 -14.22
N TYR A 142 9.63 -8.36 -15.51
CA TYR A 142 8.49 -9.13 -16.04
C TYR A 142 8.65 -10.62 -15.73
N HIS A 143 9.82 -11.19 -16.03
CA HIS A 143 10.13 -12.59 -15.74
C HIS A 143 9.96 -12.92 -14.25
N ASN A 144 10.51 -12.11 -13.36
CA ASN A 144 10.40 -12.29 -11.90
C ASN A 144 8.99 -12.05 -11.34
N SER A 145 8.11 -11.43 -12.12
CA SER A 145 6.70 -11.22 -11.77
C SER A 145 5.83 -12.43 -12.14
N ILE A 146 6.26 -13.25 -13.11
CA ILE A 146 5.50 -14.41 -13.58
C ILE A 146 6.09 -15.76 -13.11
N TRP A 147 7.37 -15.79 -12.71
CA TRP A 147 8.09 -16.99 -12.28
C TRP A 147 8.94 -16.71 -11.02
N PRO A 148 9.02 -17.63 -10.04
CA PRO A 148 8.41 -18.96 -10.00
C PRO A 148 6.92 -18.93 -9.63
N VAL A 149 6.45 -17.78 -9.14
CA VAL A 149 5.08 -17.55 -8.71
C VAL A 149 4.52 -16.35 -9.47
N ASN A 150 3.35 -16.53 -10.08
CA ASN A 150 2.67 -15.44 -10.75
C ASN A 150 2.15 -14.42 -9.72
N LYS A 151 2.75 -13.23 -9.70
CA LYS A 151 2.36 -12.13 -8.82
C LYS A 151 1.07 -11.44 -9.24
N ARG A 152 0.62 -11.63 -10.48
CA ARG A 152 -0.64 -11.09 -11.01
C ARG A 152 -1.80 -12.05 -10.74
N ARG A 153 -1.98 -12.41 -9.47
CA ARG A 153 -3.08 -13.25 -8.99
C ARG A 153 -3.77 -12.58 -7.82
N LEU A 154 -5.04 -12.85 -7.67
CA LEU A 154 -5.87 -12.44 -6.54
C LEU A 154 -6.84 -13.57 -6.22
N SER A 155 -7.01 -13.85 -4.94
CA SER A 155 -7.96 -14.81 -4.41
C SER A 155 -8.89 -14.14 -3.41
N THR A 156 -10.01 -14.78 -3.07
CA THR A 156 -10.91 -14.29 -2.01
C THR A 156 -10.20 -14.20 -0.65
N ARG A 157 -9.34 -15.19 -0.34
CA ARG A 157 -8.52 -15.23 0.87
C ARG A 157 -7.55 -14.06 0.98
N ASP A 158 -7.08 -13.51 -0.13
CA ASP A 158 -6.19 -12.35 -0.10
C ASP A 158 -6.83 -11.14 0.58
N PHE A 159 -8.15 -10.98 0.46
CA PHE A 159 -8.87 -9.90 1.12
C PHE A 159 -9.00 -10.12 2.62
N GLU A 160 -9.09 -11.37 3.08
CA GLU A 160 -9.10 -11.72 4.50
C GLU A 160 -7.72 -11.46 5.13
N ILE A 161 -6.67 -11.87 4.43
CA ILE A 161 -5.27 -11.58 4.82
C ILE A 161 -5.05 -10.06 4.86
N ALA A 162 -5.48 -9.35 3.82
CA ALA A 162 -5.37 -7.89 3.75
C ALA A 162 -6.09 -7.22 4.92
N GLU A 163 -7.30 -7.65 5.26
CA GLU A 163 -8.08 -7.09 6.37
C GLU A 163 -7.36 -7.28 7.70
N SER A 164 -6.96 -8.51 8.01
CA SER A 164 -6.27 -8.86 9.25
C SER A 164 -4.95 -8.07 9.41
N LEU A 165 -4.13 -8.05 8.36
CA LEU A 165 -2.85 -7.35 8.35
C LEU A 165 -3.03 -5.83 8.50
N PHE A 166 -4.01 -5.26 7.81
CA PHE A 166 -4.31 -3.83 7.90
C PHE A 166 -4.74 -3.44 9.33
N GLN A 167 -5.63 -4.21 9.96
CA GLN A 167 -6.05 -3.98 11.34
C GLN A 167 -4.89 -4.12 12.33
N ASN A 168 -3.95 -5.03 12.08
CA ASN A 168 -2.75 -5.16 12.91
C ASN A 168 -1.87 -3.91 12.84
N LEU A 169 -1.56 -3.45 11.63
CA LEU A 169 -0.75 -2.25 11.41
C LEU A 169 -1.42 -0.98 11.97
N GLU A 170 -2.75 -0.86 11.82
CA GLU A 170 -3.53 0.24 12.39
C GLU A 170 -3.44 0.29 13.92
N ARG A 171 -3.58 -0.86 14.59
CA ARG A 171 -3.40 -0.95 16.06
C ARG A 171 -2.01 -0.50 16.49
N ILE A 172 -0.97 -0.85 15.72
CA ILE A 172 0.40 -0.45 15.99
C ILE A 172 0.59 1.06 15.84
N LEU A 173 0.04 1.65 14.77
CA LEU A 173 0.07 3.09 14.53
C LEU A 173 -0.57 3.84 15.70
N ILE A 174 -1.79 3.46 16.10
CA ILE A 174 -2.53 4.10 17.19
C ILE A 174 -1.75 3.99 18.50
N LYS A 175 -1.21 2.81 18.81
CA LYS A 175 -0.41 2.59 20.02
C LYS A 175 0.85 3.48 20.04
N ALA A 176 1.60 3.53 18.94
CA ALA A 176 2.82 4.33 18.82
C ALA A 176 2.52 5.83 18.97
N ARG A 177 1.45 6.31 18.33
CA ARG A 177 1.01 7.71 18.44
C ARG A 177 0.66 8.09 19.89
N ASN A 178 -0.11 7.25 20.57
CA ASN A 178 -0.55 7.53 21.94
C ASN A 178 0.63 7.57 22.92
N ALA A 179 1.63 6.71 22.71
CA ALA A 179 2.87 6.73 23.49
C ALA A 179 3.61 8.08 23.36
N ASN A 180 3.73 8.60 22.13
CA ASN A 180 4.40 9.90 21.88
C ASN A 180 3.59 11.12 22.33
N SER A 181 2.28 10.97 22.55
CA SER A 181 1.44 12.07 23.04
C SER A 181 1.49 12.20 24.57
N SER A 182 2.08 11.20 25.25
CA SER A 182 2.18 11.13 26.72
C SER A 182 3.54 11.61 27.25
N THR A 183 4.47 11.95 26.36
CA THR A 183 5.83 12.47 26.64
C THR A 183 5.90 13.95 26.33
#